data_AF-A0A9P6QZ67-F1
#
_entry.id   AF-A0A9P6QZ67-F1
#
_cell.length_a   1.000
_cell.length_b   1.000
_cell.length_c   1.000
_cell.angle_alpha   90.00
_cell.angle_beta   90.00
_cell.angle_gamma   90.00
#
_symmetry.space_group_name_H-M   'P 1'
#
loop_
_entity.id
_entity.type
_entity.pdbx_description
1 polymer ?
#
loop_
_entity_poly.entity_id
_entity_poly.type
_entity_poly.pdbx_seq_one_letter_code
_entity_poly.pdbx_strand_id
1 'polypeptide(L)'
;MATTSAVQSTPAASSTDDSRHIYTVAAKSLQDCVELLQSLKAAMAVEAQEAQEAQEAQEQELQRLQRQTNDNHKNDTPAGTSMRDIHHMSRSASQEAEQDPDSPAATAGTGSAVSKPPRAASSLPQAITPCPRSEMYTKPSVLACQGTIGKHVRHLHDHYRLLLATFPPTQGLSQEHQWSVDYDKRSREVPMESDIDYAIEELERLQFRLERHVASTNLDSSHKQQNGTPAATPSEQDIPMPNDLLQPVTLMATIDPTKGPVSFQSTFGRELWFCSLHAVHHFAMIKVICAEFGMSLTEGFGVAPSTLKSRMQHQ
;
A
#
# COMPACT_ATOMS: atom_id res chain seq x y z
N MET A 1 16.62 -37.88 50.69
CA MET A 1 15.92 -36.87 51.52
C MET A 1 15.77 -35.62 50.68
N ALA A 2 14.52 -35.20 50.49
CA ALA A 2 14.15 -34.00 49.76
C ALA A 2 14.47 -32.76 50.61
N THR A 3 14.95 -31.69 49.97
CA THR A 3 14.79 -30.32 50.49
C THR A 3 14.35 -29.42 49.36
N THR A 4 13.27 -28.72 49.64
CA THR A 4 12.31 -28.04 48.79
C THR A 4 12.68 -26.60 48.47
N SER A 5 12.39 -26.22 47.22
CA SER A 5 11.78 -24.98 46.71
C SER A 5 11.84 -23.68 47.53
N ALA A 6 12.30 -22.62 46.86
CA ALA A 6 11.71 -21.29 46.97
C ALA A 6 11.57 -20.69 45.56
N VAL A 7 10.42 -20.95 44.93
CA VAL A 7 9.95 -20.23 43.74
C VAL A 7 9.59 -18.81 44.20
N GLN A 8 10.32 -17.82 43.71
CA GLN A 8 9.92 -16.42 43.84
C GLN A 8 8.67 -16.19 43.00
N SER A 9 7.61 -15.78 43.69
CA SER A 9 6.32 -15.37 43.15
C SER A 9 6.47 -14.16 42.23
N THR A 10 6.06 -14.30 40.98
CA THR A 10 5.85 -13.21 40.02
C THR A 10 4.60 -12.40 40.39
N PRO A 11 4.59 -11.06 40.25
CA PRO A 11 3.42 -10.25 40.54
C PRO A 11 2.37 -10.44 39.43
N ALA A 12 1.24 -11.05 39.77
CA ALA A 12 0.07 -11.20 38.91
C ALA A 12 -0.80 -9.93 39.01
N ALA A 13 -0.55 -8.92 38.17
CA ALA A 13 -1.41 -7.73 38.08
C ALA A 13 -1.36 -6.93 36.76
N SER A 14 -0.82 -7.45 35.63
CA SER A 14 -0.72 -6.67 34.36
C SER A 14 -1.39 -7.29 33.12
N SER A 15 -1.96 -8.50 33.19
CA SER A 15 -2.30 -9.28 31.98
C SER A 15 -3.54 -8.83 31.20
N THR A 16 -4.41 -8.01 31.80
CA THR A 16 -5.67 -7.56 31.19
C THR A 16 -5.50 -6.40 30.21
N ASP A 17 -4.55 -5.50 30.49
CA ASP A 17 -4.23 -4.33 29.66
C ASP A 17 -3.46 -4.75 28.38
N ASP A 18 -2.46 -5.61 28.55
CA ASP A 18 -1.61 -6.13 27.45
C ASP A 18 -2.44 -6.86 26.37
N SER A 19 -3.51 -7.52 26.76
CA SER A 19 -4.30 -8.34 25.86
C SER A 19 -5.34 -7.55 25.04
N ARG A 20 -5.99 -6.55 25.66
CA ARG A 20 -6.79 -5.56 24.91
C ARG A 20 -5.91 -4.78 23.94
N HIS A 21 -4.67 -4.49 24.36
CA HIS A 21 -3.71 -3.81 23.52
C HIS A 21 -3.40 -4.55 22.21
N ILE A 22 -3.26 -5.89 22.23
CA ILE A 22 -3.00 -6.67 21.00
C ILE A 22 -4.12 -6.52 19.96
N TYR A 23 -5.38 -6.67 20.39
CA TYR A 23 -6.54 -6.50 19.50
C TYR A 23 -6.65 -5.06 18.97
N THR A 24 -6.49 -4.08 19.85
CA THR A 24 -6.51 -2.66 19.47
C THR A 24 -5.43 -2.33 18.47
N VAL A 25 -4.21 -2.84 18.64
CA VAL A 25 -3.10 -2.64 17.70
C VAL A 25 -3.42 -3.27 16.34
N ALA A 26 -3.98 -4.49 16.32
CA ALA A 26 -4.36 -5.16 15.09
C ALA A 26 -5.50 -4.44 14.33
N ALA A 27 -6.53 -3.98 15.04
CA ALA A 27 -7.61 -3.18 14.46
C ALA A 27 -7.06 -1.85 13.91
N LYS A 28 -6.20 -1.17 14.68
CA LYS A 28 -5.60 0.10 14.27
C LYS A 28 -4.71 -0.05 13.03
N SER A 29 -3.96 -1.14 12.88
CA SER A 29 -3.18 -1.35 11.66
C SER A 29 -4.05 -1.57 10.42
N LEU A 30 -5.20 -2.24 10.54
CA LEU A 30 -6.14 -2.35 9.41
C LEU A 30 -6.72 -0.97 9.06
N GLN A 31 -7.12 -0.21 10.07
CA GLN A 31 -7.60 1.17 9.93
C GLN A 31 -6.56 2.10 9.28
N ASP A 32 -5.28 2.02 9.69
CA ASP A 32 -4.19 2.80 9.10
C ASP A 32 -4.04 2.52 7.60
N CYS A 33 -4.24 1.26 7.20
CA CYS A 33 -4.22 0.88 5.79
C CYS A 33 -5.41 1.47 5.04
N VAL A 34 -6.62 1.43 5.62
CA VAL A 34 -7.82 2.05 5.04
C VAL A 34 -7.63 3.57 4.85
N GLU A 35 -7.17 4.27 5.88
CA GLU A 35 -6.91 5.72 5.85
C GLU A 35 -5.87 6.10 4.78
N LEU A 36 -4.82 5.29 4.63
CA LEU A 36 -3.84 5.43 3.56
C LEU A 36 -4.50 5.32 2.18
N LEU A 37 -5.29 4.28 1.94
CA LEU A 37 -5.92 4.05 0.64
C LEU A 37 -6.96 5.13 0.31
N GLN A 38 -7.72 5.59 1.29
CA GLN A 38 -8.64 6.72 1.13
C GLN A 38 -7.89 8.00 0.77
N SER A 39 -6.75 8.26 1.42
CA SER A 39 -5.89 9.41 1.10
C SER A 39 -5.31 9.33 -0.31
N LEU A 40 -4.86 8.14 -0.74
CA LEU A 40 -4.41 7.88 -2.10
C LEU A 40 -5.53 8.13 -3.11
N LYS A 41 -6.71 7.56 -2.87
CA LYS A 41 -7.90 7.73 -3.73
C LYS A 41 -8.28 9.20 -3.87
N ALA A 42 -8.29 9.96 -2.77
CA ALA A 42 -8.59 11.39 -2.81
C ALA A 42 -7.56 12.15 -3.65
N ALA A 43 -6.26 11.86 -3.49
CA ALA A 43 -5.21 12.48 -4.29
C ALA A 43 -5.31 12.15 -5.79
N MET A 44 -5.75 10.93 -6.14
CA MET A 44 -6.02 10.52 -7.51
C MET A 44 -7.21 11.27 -8.12
N ALA A 45 -8.28 11.46 -7.34
CA ALA A 45 -9.48 12.16 -7.79
C ALA A 45 -9.22 13.66 -8.08
N VAL A 46 -8.40 14.32 -7.25
CA VAL A 46 -8.01 15.72 -7.46
C VAL A 46 -7.25 15.87 -8.79
N GLU A 47 -6.26 15.01 -9.07
CA GLU A 47 -5.51 15.05 -10.33
C GLU A 47 -6.42 14.80 -11.54
N ALA A 48 -7.37 13.86 -11.43
CA ALA A 48 -8.32 13.58 -12.50
C ALA A 48 -9.22 14.80 -12.80
N GLN A 49 -9.66 15.51 -11.75
CA GLN A 49 -10.44 16.74 -11.90
C GLN A 49 -9.61 17.86 -12.56
N GLU A 50 -8.37 18.09 -12.10
CA GLU A 50 -7.46 19.07 -12.70
C GLU A 50 -7.18 18.77 -14.18
N ALA A 51 -6.99 17.49 -14.53
CA ALA A 51 -6.79 17.06 -15.91
C ALA A 51 -8.02 17.29 -16.79
N GLN A 52 -9.23 17.02 -16.26
CA GLN A 52 -10.48 17.29 -16.95
C GLN A 52 -10.69 18.78 -17.20
N GLU A 53 -10.49 19.62 -16.18
CA GLU A 53 -10.61 21.08 -16.28
C GLU A 53 -9.61 21.65 -17.31
N ALA A 54 -8.38 21.14 -17.34
CA ALA A 54 -7.37 21.53 -18.31
C ALA A 54 -7.76 21.13 -19.75
N GLN A 55 -8.35 19.95 -19.94
CA GLN A 55 -8.81 19.47 -21.23
C GLN A 55 -10.01 20.30 -21.75
N GLU A 56 -10.97 20.60 -20.88
CA GLU A 56 -12.10 21.47 -21.21
C GLU A 56 -11.64 22.89 -21.57
N ALA A 57 -10.66 23.44 -20.85
CA ALA A 57 -10.08 24.75 -21.16
C ALA A 57 -9.37 24.76 -22.53
N GLN A 58 -8.63 23.71 -22.87
CA GLN A 58 -7.99 23.57 -24.18
C GLN A 58 -9.03 23.47 -25.31
N GLU A 59 -10.12 22.72 -25.10
CA GLU A 59 -11.19 22.60 -26.08
C GLU A 59 -11.90 23.95 -26.30
N GLN A 60 -12.20 24.69 -25.23
CA GLN A 60 -12.79 26.02 -25.32
C GLN A 60 -11.89 27.00 -26.09
N GLU A 61 -10.58 26.95 -25.87
CA GLU A 61 -9.63 27.79 -26.60
C GLU A 61 -9.55 27.41 -28.09
N LEU A 62 -9.55 26.11 -28.41
CA LEU A 62 -9.60 25.64 -29.79
C LEU A 62 -10.88 26.12 -30.50
N GLN A 63 -12.02 26.04 -29.82
CA GLN A 63 -13.30 26.55 -30.35
C GLN A 63 -13.27 28.07 -30.56
N ARG A 64 -12.62 28.84 -29.67
CA ARG A 64 -12.44 30.29 -29.84
C ARG A 64 -11.59 30.60 -31.07
N LEU A 65 -10.47 29.92 -31.25
CA LEU A 65 -9.59 30.09 -32.41
C LEU A 65 -10.32 29.74 -33.72
N GLN A 66 -11.09 28.65 -33.74
CA GLN A 66 -11.91 28.27 -34.90
C GLN A 66 -12.96 29.33 -35.27
N ARG A 67 -13.62 29.94 -34.26
CA ARG A 67 -14.57 31.05 -34.50
C ARG A 67 -13.86 32.27 -35.09
N GLN A 68 -12.70 32.66 -34.55
CA GLN A 68 -11.90 33.77 -35.08
C GLN A 68 -11.46 33.53 -36.53
N THR A 69 -11.05 32.31 -36.89
CA THR A 69 -10.69 31.99 -38.28
C THR A 69 -11.88 32.06 -39.24
N ASN A 70 -13.07 31.63 -38.80
CA ASN A 70 -14.28 31.66 -39.61
C ASN A 70 -14.80 33.10 -39.81
N ASP A 71 -14.66 33.97 -38.82
CA ASP A 71 -15.05 35.37 -38.92
C ASP A 71 -14.11 36.17 -39.85
N ASN A 72 -12.81 35.89 -39.84
CA ASN A 72 -11.86 36.47 -40.80
C ASN A 72 -12.19 36.07 -42.25
N HIS A 73 -12.58 34.81 -42.48
CA HIS A 73 -12.96 34.34 -43.83
C HIS A 73 -14.26 35.00 -44.37
N LYS A 74 -15.15 35.46 -43.48
CA LYS A 74 -16.36 36.22 -43.89
C LYS A 74 -16.04 37.67 -44.28
N ASN A 75 -15.07 38.30 -43.63
CA ASN A 75 -14.69 39.70 -43.91
C ASN A 75 -13.77 39.86 -45.12
N ASP A 76 -13.09 38.79 -45.57
CA ASP A 76 -12.23 38.80 -46.75
C ASP A 76 -12.96 38.44 -48.06
N THR A 77 -14.29 38.39 -48.08
CA THR A 77 -15.03 38.23 -49.35
C THR A 77 -15.06 39.58 -50.07
N PRO A 78 -14.33 39.79 -51.19
CA PRO A 78 -14.39 41.06 -51.89
C PRO A 78 -15.75 41.17 -52.57
N ALA A 79 -16.43 42.29 -52.37
CA ALA A 79 -17.59 42.64 -53.16
C ALA A 79 -17.18 42.75 -54.64
N GLY A 80 -17.55 41.74 -55.43
CA GLY A 80 -17.64 41.79 -56.89
C GLY A 80 -16.32 41.97 -57.66
N THR A 81 -15.83 40.91 -58.28
CA THR A 81 -15.27 41.03 -59.63
C THR A 81 -15.70 39.81 -60.44
N SER A 82 -16.43 40.09 -61.51
CA SER A 82 -16.96 39.13 -62.49
C SER A 82 -15.85 38.27 -63.10
N MET A 83 -16.16 36.99 -63.30
CA MET A 83 -15.42 36.08 -64.19
C MET A 83 -15.14 36.75 -65.53
N ARG A 84 -13.85 36.83 -65.90
CA ARG A 84 -13.31 36.45 -67.21
C ARG A 84 -11.78 36.54 -67.18
N ASP A 85 -11.16 35.52 -67.78
CA ASP A 85 -9.75 35.40 -68.14
C ASP A 85 -8.82 35.10 -66.94
N ILE A 86 -8.02 34.03 -66.89
CA ILE A 86 -6.97 33.66 -67.84
C ILE A 86 -6.68 32.14 -67.71
N HIS A 87 -6.75 31.45 -68.85
CA HIS A 87 -6.17 30.12 -69.09
C HIS A 87 -4.64 30.23 -69.29
N HIS A 88 -3.94 29.09 -69.27
CA HIS A 88 -2.49 28.85 -69.56
C HIS A 88 -1.58 29.00 -68.32
N MET A 89 -0.76 28.05 -67.87
CA MET A 89 -0.04 26.94 -68.51
C MET A 89 0.19 25.78 -67.53
N SER A 90 0.08 24.55 -68.03
CA SER A 90 0.64 23.35 -67.42
C SER A 90 1.66 22.77 -68.39
N ARG A 91 2.87 22.43 -67.90
CA ARG A 91 3.72 21.26 -68.24
C ARG A 91 5.23 21.56 -68.27
N SER A 92 5.97 20.70 -67.56
CA SER A 92 7.16 19.93 -68.00
C SER A 92 8.47 20.07 -67.19
N ALA A 93 9.17 18.92 -67.16
CA ALA A 93 10.53 18.58 -66.69
C ALA A 93 10.63 18.23 -65.19
N SER A 94 10.87 16.99 -64.72
CA SER A 94 11.65 15.80 -65.14
C SER A 94 13.18 15.91 -65.00
N GLN A 95 13.73 14.94 -64.24
CA GLN A 95 15.06 14.31 -64.26
C GLN A 95 16.26 15.05 -63.61
N GLU A 96 16.84 14.47 -62.54
CA GLU A 96 18.12 13.67 -62.46
C GLU A 96 19.23 14.58 -61.85
N ALA A 97 20.22 14.17 -61.04
CA ALA A 97 21.01 12.95 -60.94
C ALA A 97 21.84 12.88 -59.62
N GLU A 98 22.33 11.66 -59.30
CA GLU A 98 23.64 11.26 -58.68
C GLU A 98 24.05 11.76 -57.26
N GLN A 99 24.38 10.93 -56.23
CA GLN A 99 25.50 9.96 -56.04
C GLN A 99 26.90 10.61 -56.25
N ASP A 100 27.96 10.53 -55.45
CA ASP A 100 28.45 9.55 -54.44
C ASP A 100 29.67 10.19 -53.65
N PRO A 101 30.71 9.52 -53.08
CA PRO A 101 30.98 9.50 -51.63
C PRO A 101 32.44 9.90 -51.18
N ASP A 102 32.73 9.61 -49.89
CA ASP A 102 34.02 9.12 -49.32
C ASP A 102 35.00 10.07 -48.56
N SER A 103 35.10 9.84 -47.22
CA SER A 103 36.30 9.58 -46.36
C SER A 103 37.47 10.60 -46.20
N PRO A 104 38.43 10.43 -45.24
CA PRO A 104 38.46 9.67 -43.96
C PRO A 104 39.21 10.36 -42.76
N ALA A 105 39.27 9.61 -41.64
CA ALA A 105 40.42 9.41 -40.71
C ALA A 105 40.74 10.36 -39.53
N ALA A 106 40.44 9.85 -38.33
CA ALA A 106 41.28 9.63 -37.14
C ALA A 106 42.57 10.44 -36.87
N THR A 107 42.71 10.91 -35.62
CA THR A 107 44.00 10.88 -34.88
C THR A 107 43.81 10.74 -33.37
N ALA A 108 44.72 9.98 -32.79
CA ALA A 108 44.80 9.52 -31.41
C ALA A 108 45.21 10.60 -30.39
N GLY A 109 44.92 10.32 -29.11
CA GLY A 109 45.48 11.03 -27.96
C GLY A 109 45.48 10.14 -26.72
N THR A 110 46.53 9.34 -26.55
CA THR A 110 46.85 8.65 -25.30
C THR A 110 47.73 9.54 -24.43
N GLY A 111 47.24 9.91 -23.24
CA GLY A 111 47.96 10.70 -22.25
C GLY A 111 47.55 10.29 -20.84
N SER A 112 48.45 9.62 -20.15
CA SER A 112 48.32 9.14 -18.78
C SER A 112 48.29 10.28 -17.76
N ALA A 113 47.31 10.29 -16.84
CA ALA A 113 47.42 10.99 -15.57
C ALA A 113 46.59 10.26 -14.49
N VAL A 114 47.32 9.66 -13.54
CA VAL A 114 46.78 9.15 -12.28
C VAL A 114 46.30 10.35 -11.46
N SER A 115 44.99 10.49 -11.26
CA SER A 115 44.41 11.38 -10.26
C SER A 115 43.34 10.63 -9.47
N LYS A 116 43.49 10.62 -8.14
CA LYS A 116 42.48 10.14 -7.17
C LYS A 116 41.06 10.54 -7.60
N PRO A 117 40.04 9.67 -7.47
CA PRO A 117 38.68 10.11 -7.71
C PRO A 117 38.32 11.15 -6.64
N PRO A 118 37.74 12.31 -7.01
CA PRO A 118 37.07 13.14 -6.04
C PRO A 118 35.90 12.32 -5.49
N ARG A 119 35.69 12.41 -4.18
CA ARG A 119 34.51 11.89 -3.49
C ARG A 119 33.30 12.59 -4.11
N ALA A 120 32.75 12.01 -5.17
CA ALA A 120 31.48 12.42 -5.73
C ALA A 120 30.48 12.29 -4.59
N ALA A 121 29.99 13.41 -4.10
CA ALA A 121 28.70 13.45 -3.46
C ALA A 121 27.74 12.85 -4.50
N SER A 122 27.44 11.57 -4.36
CA SER A 122 26.39 10.92 -5.14
C SER A 122 25.08 11.53 -4.67
N SER A 123 24.74 12.67 -5.25
CA SER A 123 23.36 13.04 -5.44
C SER A 123 22.70 11.86 -6.14
N LEU A 124 22.05 10.99 -5.36
CA LEU A 124 21.04 10.10 -5.89
C LEU A 124 20.15 10.97 -6.78
N PRO A 125 19.97 10.67 -8.08
CA PRO A 125 18.87 11.30 -8.79
C PRO A 125 17.63 10.91 -7.98
N GLN A 126 16.96 11.91 -7.37
CA GLN A 126 15.55 11.81 -7.03
C GLN A 126 14.85 11.60 -8.37
N ALA A 127 14.89 10.37 -8.87
CA ALA A 127 14.14 9.95 -10.03
C ALA A 127 12.70 9.85 -9.54
N ILE A 128 12.07 11.01 -9.39
CA ILE A 128 10.62 11.14 -9.39
C ILE A 128 10.24 10.61 -10.77
N THR A 129 9.92 9.32 -10.84
CA THR A 129 9.46 8.73 -12.09
C THR A 129 8.11 9.37 -12.35
N PRO A 130 7.92 10.14 -13.44
CA PRO A 130 6.64 10.75 -13.72
C PRO A 130 5.57 9.66 -13.72
N CYS A 131 4.64 9.75 -12.80
CA CYS A 131 3.55 8.82 -12.62
C CYS A 131 2.30 9.67 -12.42
N PRO A 132 1.31 9.59 -13.32
CA PRO A 132 -0.02 10.06 -12.99
C PRO A 132 -0.43 9.41 -11.68
N ARG A 133 -0.92 10.20 -10.71
CA ARG A 133 -1.43 9.66 -9.45
C ARG A 133 -2.48 8.59 -9.71
N SER A 134 -3.30 8.75 -10.75
CA SER A 134 -4.30 7.77 -11.20
C SER A 134 -3.74 6.35 -11.47
N GLU A 135 -2.45 6.20 -11.74
CA GLU A 135 -1.78 4.91 -11.97
C GLU A 135 -0.98 4.43 -10.74
N MET A 136 -0.81 5.27 -9.73
CA MET A 136 0.12 5.03 -8.61
C MET A 136 -0.17 3.73 -7.86
N TYR A 137 -1.45 3.37 -7.71
CA TYR A 137 -1.86 2.17 -7.00
C TYR A 137 -1.33 0.88 -7.64
N THR A 138 -1.26 0.86 -8.98
CA THR A 138 -0.93 -0.32 -9.79
C THR A 138 0.45 -0.23 -10.46
N LYS A 139 1.10 0.93 -10.41
CA LYS A 139 2.42 1.12 -11.01
C LYS A 139 3.51 0.36 -10.25
N PRO A 140 4.30 -0.49 -10.93
CA PRO A 140 5.45 -1.15 -10.31
C PRO A 140 6.53 -0.15 -9.92
N SER A 141 7.02 -0.27 -8.69
CA SER A 141 8.11 0.54 -8.15
C SER A 141 9.47 -0.07 -8.48
N VAL A 142 10.43 0.75 -8.92
CA VAL A 142 11.81 0.28 -9.11
C VAL A 142 12.57 0.19 -7.78
N LEU A 143 12.12 0.91 -6.75
CA LEU A 143 12.74 0.92 -5.42
C LEU A 143 12.23 -0.21 -4.51
N ALA A 144 11.04 -0.74 -4.75
CA ALA A 144 10.38 -1.75 -3.93
C ALA A 144 10.21 -3.09 -4.67
N CYS A 145 11.28 -3.60 -5.28
CA CYS A 145 11.33 -4.93 -5.93
C CYS A 145 10.24 -5.16 -7.00
N GLN A 146 9.87 -4.16 -7.79
CA GLN A 146 8.77 -4.22 -8.77
C GLN A 146 7.39 -4.51 -8.14
N GLY A 147 7.26 -4.30 -6.83
CA GLY A 147 5.98 -4.31 -6.13
C GLY A 147 5.14 -3.10 -6.51
N THR A 148 3.82 -3.25 -6.40
CA THR A 148 2.83 -2.17 -6.52
C THR A 148 2.22 -1.92 -5.14
N ILE A 149 1.57 -0.77 -4.93
CA ILE A 149 0.83 -0.53 -3.68
C ILE A 149 -0.22 -1.63 -3.49
N GLY A 150 -1.00 -1.95 -4.53
CA GLY A 150 -2.01 -3.01 -4.48
C GLY A 150 -1.45 -4.39 -4.14
N LYS A 151 -0.26 -4.76 -4.62
CA LYS A 151 0.40 -6.04 -4.27
C LYS A 151 0.81 -6.10 -2.80
N HIS A 152 1.28 -4.99 -2.23
CA HIS A 152 1.61 -4.89 -0.81
C HIS A 152 0.36 -4.92 0.07
N VAL A 153 -0.70 -4.20 -0.33
CA VAL A 153 -2.01 -4.22 0.34
C VAL A 153 -2.59 -5.63 0.36
N ARG A 154 -2.64 -6.31 -0.78
CA ARG A 154 -3.07 -7.72 -0.85
C ARG A 154 -2.21 -8.61 0.04
N HIS A 155 -0.89 -8.42 0.06
CA HIS A 155 -0.02 -9.26 0.89
C HIS A 155 -0.32 -9.10 2.39
N LEU A 156 -0.49 -7.87 2.86
CA LEU A 156 -0.91 -7.55 4.22
C LEU A 156 -2.29 -8.13 4.52
N HIS A 157 -3.26 -7.87 3.65
CA HIS A 157 -4.63 -8.34 3.79
C HIS A 157 -4.71 -9.86 3.90
N ASP A 158 -3.97 -10.60 3.06
CA ASP A 158 -3.97 -12.07 3.10
C ASP A 158 -3.54 -12.64 4.45
N HIS A 159 -2.56 -12.03 5.11
CA HIS A 159 -2.09 -12.50 6.42
C HIS A 159 -3.20 -12.39 7.46
N TYR A 160 -3.88 -11.23 7.52
CA TYR A 160 -5.05 -11.08 8.39
C TYR A 160 -6.20 -11.99 7.98
N ARG A 161 -6.53 -12.06 6.68
CA ARG A 161 -7.63 -12.88 6.18
C ARG A 161 -7.44 -14.35 6.54
N LEU A 162 -6.24 -14.90 6.36
CA LEU A 162 -5.92 -16.30 6.65
C LEU A 162 -5.95 -16.58 8.15
N LEU A 163 -5.41 -15.67 8.96
CA LEU A 163 -5.44 -15.80 10.41
C LEU A 163 -6.87 -15.68 10.98
N LEU A 164 -7.64 -14.71 10.50
CA LEU A 164 -8.99 -14.42 10.97
C LEU A 164 -10.06 -15.30 10.31
N ALA A 165 -9.72 -16.10 9.29
CA ALA A 165 -10.62 -17.00 8.57
C ALA A 165 -11.41 -17.90 9.54
N THR A 166 -10.73 -18.39 10.58
CA THR A 166 -11.32 -19.10 11.70
C THR A 166 -10.71 -18.57 12.98
N PHE A 167 -11.51 -17.92 13.82
CA PHE A 167 -11.08 -17.59 15.18
C PHE A 167 -10.96 -18.88 15.99
N PRO A 168 -10.01 -18.95 16.94
CA PRO A 168 -9.94 -20.09 17.85
C PRO A 168 -11.28 -20.25 18.61
N PRO A 169 -11.74 -21.50 18.85
CA PRO A 169 -13.01 -21.75 19.51
C PRO A 169 -13.00 -21.22 20.96
N THR A 170 -14.03 -20.45 21.33
CA THR A 170 -14.17 -19.82 22.65
C THR A 170 -14.71 -20.77 23.72
N GLN A 171 -15.27 -21.93 23.34
CA GLN A 171 -15.80 -22.93 24.27
C GLN A 171 -15.53 -24.37 23.80
N GLY A 172 -15.06 -25.22 24.71
CA GLY A 172 -15.05 -26.68 24.57
C GLY A 172 -14.23 -27.21 23.40
N LEU A 173 -12.90 -27.18 23.53
CA LEU A 173 -12.07 -28.03 22.67
C LEU A 173 -12.26 -29.49 23.11
N SER A 174 -12.90 -30.30 22.27
CA SER A 174 -12.42 -31.67 22.16
C SER A 174 -10.97 -31.57 21.67
N GLN A 175 -10.08 -32.41 22.20
CA GLN A 175 -8.65 -32.44 21.86
C GLN A 175 -8.35 -32.70 20.36
N GLU A 176 -9.38 -32.79 19.49
CA GLU A 176 -9.25 -33.16 18.08
C GLU A 176 -9.17 -31.99 17.09
N HIS A 177 -9.51 -30.75 17.47
CA HIS A 177 -9.38 -29.61 16.55
C HIS A 177 -8.05 -28.89 16.73
N GLN A 178 -7.02 -29.37 16.02
CA GLN A 178 -5.76 -28.65 15.87
C GLN A 178 -5.96 -27.47 14.91
N TRP A 179 -6.13 -26.27 15.46
CA TRP A 179 -6.24 -25.06 14.68
C TRP A 179 -4.91 -24.76 13.97
N SER A 180 -4.98 -24.50 12.65
CA SER A 180 -3.80 -24.28 11.82
C SER A 180 -4.01 -23.15 10.82
N VAL A 181 -2.92 -22.44 10.50
CA VAL A 181 -2.89 -21.33 9.56
C VAL A 181 -1.74 -21.55 8.59
N ASP A 182 -2.02 -21.46 7.29
CA ASP A 182 -1.05 -21.62 6.21
C ASP A 182 -0.96 -20.31 5.43
N TYR A 183 0.12 -19.55 5.64
CA TYR A 183 0.33 -18.25 5.01
C TYR A 183 0.72 -18.33 3.52
N ASP A 184 0.98 -19.53 2.99
CA ASP A 184 1.25 -19.71 1.56
C ASP A 184 -0.03 -19.83 0.73
N LYS A 185 -1.19 -20.12 1.35
CA LYS A 185 -2.51 -20.22 0.70
C LYS A 185 -3.10 -18.85 0.34
N ARG A 186 -2.37 -18.12 -0.50
CA ARG A 186 -2.71 -16.78 -0.97
C ARG A 186 -3.21 -16.84 -2.41
N SER A 187 -4.34 -16.18 -2.65
CA SER A 187 -4.78 -15.90 -4.01
C SER A 187 -3.96 -14.74 -4.57
N ARG A 188 -3.64 -14.81 -5.86
CA ARG A 188 -2.94 -13.75 -6.61
C ARG A 188 -3.85 -13.28 -7.74
N GLU A 189 -3.55 -12.12 -8.31
CA GLU A 189 -4.32 -11.56 -9.43
C GLU A 189 -5.78 -11.32 -9.04
N VAL A 190 -5.99 -10.97 -7.77
CA VAL A 190 -7.31 -10.64 -7.22
C VAL A 190 -7.62 -9.16 -7.48
N PRO A 191 -8.92 -8.77 -7.54
CA PRO A 191 -9.31 -7.39 -7.80
C PRO A 191 -8.60 -6.36 -6.91
N MET A 192 -8.33 -6.71 -5.66
CA MET A 192 -7.58 -5.89 -4.70
C MET A 192 -6.23 -5.37 -5.19
N GLU A 193 -5.54 -6.06 -6.11
CA GLU A 193 -4.25 -5.59 -6.64
C GLU A 193 -4.40 -4.39 -7.59
N SER A 194 -5.59 -4.19 -8.18
CA SER A 194 -5.87 -3.19 -9.20
C SER A 194 -6.99 -2.21 -8.85
N ASP A 195 -7.90 -2.60 -7.96
CA ASP A 195 -9.07 -1.84 -7.55
C ASP A 195 -8.90 -1.39 -6.09
N ILE A 196 -8.68 -0.09 -5.91
CA ILE A 196 -8.48 0.52 -4.59
C ILE A 196 -9.74 0.52 -3.74
N ASP A 197 -10.92 0.55 -4.35
CA ASP A 197 -12.20 0.54 -3.64
C ASP A 197 -12.49 -0.86 -3.10
N TYR A 198 -12.30 -1.88 -3.94
CA TYR A 198 -12.36 -3.27 -3.51
C TYR A 198 -11.37 -3.55 -2.37
N ALA A 199 -10.17 -2.95 -2.43
CA ALA A 199 -9.17 -3.10 -1.38
C ALA A 199 -9.60 -2.48 -0.05
N ILE A 200 -10.18 -1.28 -0.07
CA ILE A 200 -10.73 -0.60 1.11
C ILE A 200 -11.84 -1.46 1.73
N GLU A 201 -12.81 -1.91 0.92
CA GLU A 201 -13.95 -2.69 1.41
C GLU A 201 -13.53 -3.99 2.12
N GLU A 202 -12.55 -4.70 1.57
CA GLU A 202 -12.05 -5.95 2.16
C GLU A 202 -11.25 -5.71 3.45
N LEU A 203 -10.47 -4.63 3.54
CA LEU A 203 -9.77 -4.25 4.78
C LEU A 203 -10.76 -3.86 5.88
N GLU A 204 -11.77 -3.05 5.56
CA GLU A 204 -12.86 -2.70 6.47
C GLU A 204 -13.62 -3.95 6.94
N ARG A 205 -13.83 -4.92 6.03
CA ARG A 205 -14.45 -6.21 6.39
C ARG A 205 -13.61 -6.97 7.42
N LEU A 206 -12.28 -7.01 7.27
CA LEU A 206 -11.41 -7.67 8.25
C LEU A 206 -11.41 -6.94 9.59
N GLN A 207 -11.38 -5.61 9.57
CA GLN A 207 -11.45 -4.79 10.78
C GLN A 207 -12.76 -5.04 11.53
N PHE A 208 -13.90 -4.95 10.84
CA PHE A 208 -15.21 -5.21 11.42
C PHE A 208 -15.30 -6.63 12.00
N ARG A 209 -14.75 -7.64 11.31
CA ARG A 209 -14.70 -9.02 11.82
C ARG A 209 -13.91 -9.13 13.11
N LEU A 210 -12.76 -8.47 13.20
CA LEU A 210 -11.92 -8.46 14.40
C LEU A 210 -12.64 -7.78 15.58
N GLU A 211 -13.19 -6.59 15.36
CA GLU A 211 -13.93 -5.83 16.38
C GLU A 211 -15.16 -6.60 16.87
N ARG A 212 -15.92 -7.23 15.96
CA ARG A 212 -17.05 -8.09 16.32
C ARG A 212 -16.64 -9.28 17.17
N HIS A 213 -15.51 -9.92 16.87
CA HIS A 213 -14.99 -11.03 17.67
C HIS A 213 -14.68 -10.59 19.09
N VAL A 214 -13.95 -9.48 19.24
CA VAL A 214 -13.65 -8.86 20.55
C VAL A 214 -14.94 -8.53 21.31
N ALA A 215 -15.95 -7.95 20.66
CA ALA A 215 -17.22 -7.66 21.30
C ALA A 215 -17.95 -8.94 21.78
N SER A 216 -17.98 -9.99 20.96
CA SER A 216 -18.66 -11.25 21.30
C SER A 216 -18.04 -11.97 22.50
N THR A 217 -16.71 -11.96 22.57
CA THR A 217 -15.97 -12.61 23.66
C THR A 217 -16.09 -11.89 25.01
N ASN A 218 -16.31 -10.56 25.00
CA ASN A 218 -16.62 -9.79 26.20
C ASN A 218 -18.01 -10.12 26.78
N LEU A 219 -19.00 -10.43 25.92
CA LEU A 219 -20.35 -10.81 26.33
C LEU A 219 -20.38 -12.18 27.04
N ASP A 220 -19.68 -13.17 26.49
CA ASP A 220 -19.55 -14.51 27.09
C ASP A 220 -18.91 -14.49 28.49
N SER A 221 -17.97 -13.56 28.69
CA SER A 221 -17.28 -13.36 29.98
C SER A 221 -18.20 -12.71 31.02
N SER A 222 -19.09 -11.81 30.59
CA SER A 222 -20.07 -11.13 31.45
C SER A 222 -21.19 -12.06 31.93
N HIS A 223 -21.64 -13.00 31.09
CA HIS A 223 -22.66 -13.99 31.49
C HIS A 223 -22.15 -15.03 32.51
N LYS A 224 -20.85 -15.33 32.55
CA LYS A 224 -20.27 -16.23 33.56
C LYS A 224 -20.13 -15.60 34.95
N GLN A 225 -20.13 -14.27 35.05
CA GLN A 225 -20.00 -13.56 36.34
C GLN A 225 -21.34 -13.34 37.08
N GLN A 226 -22.50 -13.53 36.45
CA GLN A 226 -23.81 -13.25 37.07
C GLN A 226 -24.36 -14.33 38.02
N ASN A 227 -23.55 -15.32 38.45
CA ASN A 227 -23.93 -16.28 39.50
C ASN A 227 -23.45 -15.87 40.92
N GLY A 228 -23.09 -14.61 41.12
CA GLY A 228 -22.83 -14.00 42.43
C GLY A 228 -23.49 -12.62 42.54
N THR A 229 -24.07 -12.34 43.71
CA THR A 229 -24.78 -11.15 44.22
C THR A 229 -24.60 -9.81 43.45
N PRO A 230 -25.67 -8.98 43.27
CA PRO A 230 -25.57 -7.76 42.46
C PRO A 230 -24.82 -6.65 43.21
N ALA A 231 -23.65 -6.27 42.70
CA ALA A 231 -22.97 -5.05 43.13
C ALA A 231 -22.31 -4.34 41.94
N ALA A 232 -22.70 -3.06 41.77
CA ALA A 232 -22.13 -2.01 40.94
C ALA A 232 -22.02 -2.25 39.41
N THR A 233 -22.50 -1.26 38.65
CA THR A 233 -22.20 -1.08 37.22
C THR A 233 -20.69 -1.18 36.98
N PRO A 234 -20.19 -2.13 36.17
CA PRO A 234 -18.77 -2.25 35.92
C PRO A 234 -18.31 -1.06 35.07
N SER A 235 -17.20 -0.45 35.47
CA SER A 235 -16.47 0.47 34.61
C SER A 235 -15.96 -0.29 33.38
N GLU A 236 -15.85 0.35 32.21
CA GLU A 236 -15.33 -0.27 30.97
C GLU A 236 -13.95 -0.94 31.14
N GLN A 237 -13.25 -0.69 32.24
CA GLN A 237 -11.93 -1.22 32.53
C GLN A 237 -11.94 -2.63 33.12
N ASP A 238 -13.04 -3.11 33.72
CA ASP A 238 -13.06 -4.32 34.57
C ASP A 238 -13.55 -5.63 33.91
N ILE A 239 -13.81 -5.65 32.60
CA ILE A 239 -14.29 -6.86 31.91
C ILE A 239 -13.15 -7.88 31.74
N PRO A 240 -13.21 -9.09 32.35
CA PRO A 240 -12.18 -10.11 32.17
C PRO A 240 -12.13 -10.59 30.71
N MET A 241 -10.90 -10.70 30.23
CA MET A 241 -10.50 -10.79 28.83
C MET A 241 -10.65 -12.23 28.28
N PRO A 242 -10.84 -12.43 26.96
CA PRO A 242 -11.05 -13.76 26.37
C PRO A 242 -9.80 -14.65 26.40
N ASN A 243 -9.97 -15.93 26.73
CA ASN A 243 -8.88 -16.93 26.83
C ASN A 243 -8.37 -17.44 25.47
N ASP A 244 -8.54 -16.64 24.41
CA ASP A 244 -8.35 -17.04 23.03
C ASP A 244 -6.96 -16.68 22.47
N LEU A 245 -6.35 -15.58 22.93
CA LEU A 245 -5.00 -15.16 22.54
C LEU A 245 -3.90 -16.19 22.86
N LEU A 246 -4.11 -17.01 23.89
CA LEU A 246 -3.18 -18.08 24.27
C LEU A 246 -3.47 -19.40 23.55
N GLN A 247 -4.51 -19.47 22.73
CA GLN A 247 -4.86 -20.71 22.04
C GLN A 247 -3.75 -21.11 21.08
N PRO A 248 -3.25 -22.36 21.17
CA PRO A 248 -2.20 -22.85 20.29
C PRO A 248 -2.65 -22.84 18.83
N VAL A 249 -1.73 -22.45 17.95
CA VAL A 249 -1.90 -22.54 16.49
C VAL A 249 -0.72 -23.27 15.88
N THR A 250 -1.01 -24.11 14.90
CA THR A 250 0.02 -24.72 14.04
C THR A 250 0.18 -23.85 12.81
N LEU A 251 1.32 -23.19 12.67
CA LEU A 251 1.63 -22.43 11.46
C LEU A 251 2.25 -23.35 10.41
N MET A 252 1.95 -23.09 9.14
CA MET A 252 2.70 -23.60 7.99
C MET A 252 3.16 -22.43 7.10
N ALA A 253 4.43 -22.45 6.72
CA ALA A 253 4.98 -21.51 5.75
C ALA A 253 6.23 -22.07 5.05
N THR A 254 6.44 -21.64 3.81
CA THR A 254 7.62 -21.94 3.00
C THR A 254 8.59 -20.76 3.08
N ILE A 255 9.78 -21.00 3.62
CA ILE A 255 10.83 -19.99 3.75
C ILE A 255 12.02 -20.22 2.80
N ASP A 256 12.13 -21.44 2.29
CA ASP A 256 13.16 -21.86 1.35
C ASP A 256 12.47 -22.38 0.09
N PRO A 257 12.61 -21.71 -1.07
CA PRO A 257 11.90 -22.08 -2.28
C PRO A 257 12.31 -23.47 -2.81
N THR A 258 13.40 -24.04 -2.30
CA THR A 258 13.87 -25.38 -2.66
C THR A 258 13.30 -26.49 -1.76
N LYS A 259 12.57 -26.13 -0.70
CA LYS A 259 12.02 -27.06 0.29
C LYS A 259 10.51 -26.91 0.41
N GLY A 260 9.87 -27.92 0.99
CA GLY A 260 8.46 -27.87 1.35
C GLY A 260 8.19 -26.94 2.54
N PRO A 261 6.90 -26.70 2.85
CA PRO A 261 6.51 -25.88 3.98
C PRO A 261 6.98 -26.50 5.30
N VAL A 262 7.40 -25.66 6.23
CA VAL A 262 7.77 -26.05 7.59
C VAL A 262 6.61 -25.72 8.51
N SER A 263 6.31 -26.63 9.45
CA SER A 263 5.33 -26.41 10.49
C SER A 263 5.97 -26.04 11.82
N PHE A 264 5.31 -25.15 12.59
CA PHE A 264 5.74 -24.80 13.94
C PHE A 264 4.56 -24.35 14.82
N GLN A 265 4.73 -24.46 16.14
CA GLN A 265 3.73 -24.04 17.11
C GLN A 265 3.85 -22.55 17.44
N SER A 266 2.71 -21.89 17.58
CA SER A 266 2.57 -20.52 18.07
C SER A 266 1.29 -20.36 18.88
N THR A 267 0.87 -19.13 19.16
CA THR A 267 -0.44 -18.82 19.75
C THR A 267 -1.19 -17.80 18.88
N PHE A 268 -2.52 -17.74 19.00
CA PHE A 268 -3.33 -16.77 18.26
C PHE A 268 -2.84 -15.33 18.44
N GLY A 269 -2.60 -14.92 19.68
CA GLY A 269 -2.17 -13.56 19.99
C GLY A 269 -0.78 -13.24 19.44
N ARG A 270 0.13 -14.22 19.41
CA ARG A 270 1.46 -14.04 18.81
C ARG A 270 1.35 -13.86 17.29
N GLU A 271 0.51 -14.64 16.62
CA GLU A 271 0.30 -14.49 15.17
C GLU A 271 -0.46 -13.21 14.83
N LEU A 272 -1.44 -12.80 15.65
CA LEU A 272 -2.14 -11.53 15.48
C LEU A 272 -1.18 -10.34 15.63
N TRP A 273 -0.27 -10.40 16.60
CA TRP A 273 0.81 -9.42 16.75
C TRP A 273 1.77 -9.43 15.57
N PHE A 274 2.12 -10.61 15.05
CA PHE A 274 2.92 -10.75 13.84
C PHE A 274 2.25 -10.08 12.64
N CYS A 275 0.95 -10.27 12.42
CA CYS A 275 0.22 -9.57 11.35
C CYS A 275 0.35 -8.04 11.47
N SER A 276 0.26 -7.49 12.68
CA SER A 276 0.40 -6.04 12.92
C SER A 276 1.82 -5.53 12.65
N LEU A 277 2.85 -6.27 13.04
CA LEU A 277 4.23 -5.92 12.71
C LEU A 277 4.52 -6.04 11.20
N HIS A 278 3.96 -7.06 10.56
CA HIS A 278 4.07 -7.28 9.13
C HIS A 278 3.35 -6.17 8.34
N ALA A 279 2.23 -5.68 8.85
CA ALA A 279 1.55 -4.51 8.31
C ALA A 279 2.43 -3.26 8.34
N VAL A 280 3.06 -2.97 9.49
CA VAL A 280 4.02 -1.85 9.61
C VAL A 280 5.19 -1.97 8.63
N HIS A 281 5.71 -3.17 8.41
CA HIS A 281 6.73 -3.42 7.39
C HIS A 281 6.23 -3.05 5.98
N HIS A 282 5.00 -3.44 5.63
CA HIS A 282 4.41 -3.07 4.34
C HIS A 282 4.08 -1.58 4.22
N PHE A 283 3.70 -0.91 5.31
CA PHE A 283 3.54 0.55 5.31
C PHE A 283 4.86 1.27 5.00
N ALA A 284 5.98 0.75 5.50
CA ALA A 284 7.31 1.27 5.16
C ALA A 284 7.60 1.12 3.66
N MET A 285 7.28 -0.02 3.06
CA MET A 285 7.46 -0.25 1.62
C MET A 285 6.53 0.63 0.78
N ILE A 286 5.25 0.73 1.15
CA ILE A 286 4.30 1.62 0.46
C ILE A 286 4.76 3.08 0.55
N LYS A 287 5.31 3.51 1.69
CA LYS A 287 5.88 4.86 1.83
C LYS A 287 7.04 5.10 0.87
N VAL A 288 7.90 4.10 0.64
CA VAL A 288 8.97 4.17 -0.38
C VAL A 288 8.38 4.34 -1.78
N ILE A 289 7.33 3.58 -2.11
CA ILE A 289 6.63 3.67 -3.41
C ILE A 289 5.99 5.06 -3.59
N CYS A 290 5.27 5.56 -2.58
CA CYS A 290 4.70 6.91 -2.61
C CYS A 290 5.77 7.97 -2.85
N ALA A 291 6.91 7.87 -2.15
CA ALA A 291 8.01 8.81 -2.31
C ALA A 291 8.65 8.74 -3.72
N GLU A 292 8.78 7.55 -4.31
CA GLU A 292 9.24 7.36 -5.69
C GLU A 292 8.36 8.11 -6.71
N PHE A 293 7.05 8.14 -6.47
CA PHE A 293 6.08 8.81 -7.33
C PHE A 293 5.72 10.23 -6.86
N GLY A 294 6.55 10.83 -6.01
CA GLY A 294 6.41 12.24 -5.61
C GLY A 294 5.27 12.54 -4.63
N MET A 295 4.75 11.52 -3.94
CA MET A 295 3.73 11.68 -2.89
C MET A 295 4.37 11.59 -1.50
N SER A 296 4.21 12.66 -0.71
CA SER A 296 4.58 12.67 0.69
C SER A 296 3.45 12.11 1.56
N LEU A 297 3.77 11.14 2.41
CA LEU A 297 2.89 10.68 3.49
C LEU A 297 3.27 11.36 4.81
N THR A 298 2.43 11.23 5.82
CA THR A 298 2.71 11.77 7.17
C THR A 298 4.02 11.23 7.74
N GLU A 299 4.72 12.06 8.51
CA GLU A 299 6.10 11.78 8.94
C GLU A 299 6.23 10.45 9.70
N GLY A 300 5.24 10.12 10.54
CA GLY A 300 5.18 8.89 11.34
C GLY A 300 4.70 7.64 10.60
N PHE A 301 4.09 7.76 9.41
CA PHE A 301 3.57 6.60 8.68
C PHE A 301 4.69 5.63 8.30
N GLY A 302 4.45 4.32 8.44
CA GLY A 302 5.43 3.27 8.13
C GLY A 302 6.65 3.24 9.05
N VAL A 303 6.67 4.01 10.14
CA VAL A 303 7.73 3.96 11.15
C VAL A 303 7.30 3.03 12.27
N ALA A 304 8.20 2.13 12.70
CA ALA A 304 7.91 1.23 13.81
C ALA A 304 7.52 2.00 15.08
N PRO A 305 6.45 1.60 15.80
CA PRO A 305 6.02 2.29 17.03
C PRO A 305 7.12 2.42 18.09
N SER A 306 8.00 1.43 18.22
CA SER A 306 9.17 1.47 19.11
C SER A 306 10.15 2.58 18.73
N THR A 307 10.32 2.86 17.44
CA THR A 307 11.17 3.94 16.94
C THR A 307 10.54 5.30 17.23
N LEU A 308 9.22 5.44 17.05
CA LEU A 308 8.50 6.66 17.42
C LEU A 308 8.60 6.93 18.92
N LYS A 309 8.39 5.90 19.76
CA LYS A 309 8.57 5.98 21.20
C LYS A 309 9.98 6.43 21.58
N SER A 310 11.01 5.87 20.95
CA SER A 310 12.40 6.28 21.18
C SER A 310 12.63 7.75 20.83
N ARG A 311 12.04 8.26 19.74
CA ARG A 311 12.17 9.68 19.35
C ARG A 311 11.50 10.60 20.36
N MET A 312 10.30 10.26 20.84
CA MET A 312 9.58 11.02 21.86
C MET A 312 10.34 11.08 23.20
N GLN A 313 11.10 10.04 23.53
CA GLN A 313 11.89 9.99 24.77
C GLN A 313 13.21 10.75 24.70
N HIS A 314 13.67 11.10 23.50
CA HIS A 314 14.95 11.80 23.26
C HIS A 314 14.74 13.21 22.67
N GLN A 315 13.51 13.74 22.74
CA GLN A 315 13.16 15.15 22.47
C GLN A 315 13.00 15.89 23.79
#